data_AF-A0A7C4V9L3-F1
#
_entry.id   AF-A0A7C4V9L3-F1
#
_cell.length_a   1.000
_cell.length_b   1.000
_cell.length_c   1.000
_cell.angle_alpha   90.00
_cell.angle_beta   90.00
_cell.angle_gamma   90.00
#
_symmetry.space_group_name_H-M   'P 1'
#
loop_
_entity.id
_entity.type
_entity.pdbx_description
1 polymer ?
#
loop_
_entity_poly.entity_id
_entity_poly.type
_entity_poly.pdbx_seq_one_letter_code
_entity_poly.pdbx_strand_id
1 'polypeptide(L)' 'MEYTYQDIAKMIDHSLLNPTLTDAQLEEGCRLALQYDVASVCIMPYYLRRCA' A
#
# COMPACT_ATOMS: atom_id res chain seq x y z
N MET A 1 23.07 -13.43 -2.51
CA MET A 1 21.78 -13.52 -3.21
C MET A 1 21.58 -12.22 -3.93
N GLU A 2 21.41 -12.25 -5.25
CA GLU A 2 20.98 -11.07 -6.00
C GLU A 2 19.46 -11.02 -5.94
N TYR A 3 18.90 -9.90 -5.46
CA TYR A 3 17.47 -9.67 -5.44
C TYR A 3 17.07 -8.87 -6.67
N THR A 4 15.97 -9.26 -7.31
CA THR A 4 15.32 -8.42 -8.32
C THR A 4 14.48 -7.34 -7.66
N TYR A 5 14.10 -6.33 -8.43
CA TYR A 5 13.16 -5.31 -7.97
C TYR A 5 11.86 -5.94 -7.44
N GLN A 6 11.32 -6.92 -8.16
CA GLN A 6 10.09 -7.62 -7.81
C GLN A 6 10.24 -8.40 -6.51
N ASP A 7 11.38 -9.05 -6.28
CA ASP A 7 11.64 -9.76 -5.01
C ASP A 7 11.56 -8.79 -3.83
N ILE A 8 12.13 -7.59 -3.97
CA ILE A 8 12.05 -6.56 -2.93
C ILE A 8 10.63 -6.01 -2.79
N ALA A 9 9.95 -5.71 -3.91
CA ALA A 9 8.59 -5.18 -3.88
C ALA A 9 7.62 -6.13 -3.15
N LYS A 10 7.75 -7.44 -3.38
CA LYS A 10 6.94 -8.48 -2.70
C LYS A 10 7.31 -8.71 -1.23
N MET A 11 8.24 -7.94 -0.68
CA MET A 11 8.52 -7.89 0.76
C MET A 11 7.98 -6.62 1.44
N ILE A 12 7.27 -5.76 0.71
CA ILE A 12 6.77 -4.48 1.23
C ILE A 12 5.27 -4.54 1.51
N ASP A 13 4.91 -4.09 2.71
CA ASP A 13 3.55 -3.73 3.09
C ASP A 13 3.41 -2.20 3.13
N HIS A 14 2.69 -1.62 2.17
CA HIS A 14 2.53 -0.17 2.07
C HIS A 14 1.60 0.34 3.18
N SER A 15 2.14 1.11 4.11
CA SER A 15 1.43 1.55 5.31
C SER A 15 0.69 2.88 5.12
N LEU A 16 -0.63 2.85 5.26
CA LEU A 16 -1.56 3.98 5.21
C LEU A 16 -2.30 4.12 6.54
N LEU A 17 -1.52 4.25 7.62
CA LEU A 17 -2.01 4.21 9.01
C LEU A 17 -1.92 5.56 9.74
N ASN A 18 -1.48 6.62 9.08
CA ASN A 18 -1.46 7.94 9.69
C ASN A 18 -2.90 8.47 9.81
N PRO A 19 -3.40 8.79 11.01
CA PRO A 19 -4.78 9.20 11.24
C PRO A 19 -5.15 10.55 10.60
N THR A 20 -4.17 11.33 10.11
CA THR A 20 -4.43 12.60 9.42
C THR A 20 -4.53 12.45 7.90
N LEU A 21 -4.40 11.23 7.36
CA LEU A 21 -4.60 10.98 5.94
C LEU A 21 -6.05 11.24 5.54
N THR A 22 -6.21 12.03 4.49
CA THR A 22 -7.50 12.21 3.82
C THR A 22 -7.83 11.01 2.95
N ASP A 23 -9.11 10.81 2.62
CA ASP A 23 -9.55 9.75 1.71
C ASP A 23 -8.83 9.81 0.35
N ALA A 24 -8.60 11.02 -0.18
CA ALA A 24 -7.84 11.20 -1.42
C ALA A 24 -6.39 10.69 -1.31
N GLN A 25 -5.74 10.88 -0.16
CA GLN A 25 -4.40 10.36 0.09
C GLN A 25 -4.40 8.84 0.30
N LEU A 26 -5.46 8.27 0.88
CA LEU A 26 -5.64 6.82 0.97
C LEU A 26 -5.74 6.20 -0.44
N GLU A 27 -6.55 6.78 -1.32
CA GLU A 27 -6.66 6.35 -2.72
C GLU A 27 -5.33 6.48 -3.47
N GLU A 28 -4.60 7.58 -3.27
CA GLU A 28 -3.28 7.77 -3.86
C GLU A 28 -2.29 6.70 -3.38
N GLY A 29 -2.26 6.43 -2.09
CA GLY A 29 -1.43 5.39 -1.50
C GLY A 29 -1.75 3.99 -2.04
N CYS A 30 -3.02 3.65 -2.18
CA CYS A 30 -3.42 2.38 -2.80
C CYS A 30 -2.97 2.28 -4.26
N ARG A 31 -3.09 3.37 -5.03
CA ARG A 31 -2.60 3.42 -6.43
C ARG A 31 -1.09 3.31 -6.52
N LEU A 32 -0.36 3.92 -5.59
CA LEU A 32 1.11 3.83 -5.49
C LEU A 32 1.56 2.39 -5.18
N ALA A 33 0.88 1.73 -4.24
CA ALA A 33 1.14 0.34 -3.91
C ALA A 33 0.97 -0.59 -5.13
N LEU A 34 -0.08 -0.36 -5.92
CA LEU A 34 -0.29 -1.09 -7.18
C LEU A 34 0.79 -0.76 -8.23
N GLN A 35 1.16 0.51 -8.37
CA GLN A 35 2.19 0.94 -9.32
C GLN A 35 3.53 0.25 -9.08
N TYR A 36 3.90 0.07 -7.81
CA TYR A 36 5.15 -0.57 -7.42
C TYR A 36 5.04 -2.09 -7.22
N ASP A 37 3.86 -2.66 -7.40
CA ASP A 37 3.56 -4.08 -7.27
C ASP A 37 3.99 -4.67 -5.91
N VAL A 38 3.74 -3.92 -4.84
CA VAL A 38 4.08 -4.36 -3.48
C VAL A 38 3.19 -5.54 -3.02
N ALA A 39 3.57 -6.22 -1.94
CA ALA A 39 2.83 -7.41 -1.48
C ALA A 39 1.44 -7.08 -0.94
N SER A 40 1.34 -6.01 -0.13
CA SER A 40 0.07 -5.63 0.48
C SER A 40 0.00 -4.13 0.79
N VAL A 41 -1.21 -3.69 1.16
CA VAL A 41 -1.46 -2.38 1.73
C VAL A 41 -2.00 -2.59 3.15
N CYS A 42 -1.34 -2.00 4.14
CA CYS A 42 -1.82 -1.94 5.51
C CYS A 42 -2.57 -0.63 5.70
N ILE A 43 -3.90 -0.69 5.89
CA ILE A 43 -4.77 0.49 5.88
C ILE A 43 -5.69 0.53 7.11
N MET A 44 -6.13 1.73 7.48
CA MET A 44 -7.09 1.92 8.58
C MET A 44 -8.38 1.11 8.33
N PRO A 45 -8.91 0.38 9.34
CA PRO A 45 -10.03 -0.54 9.16
C PRO A 45 -11.29 0.07 8.55
N TYR A 46 -11.59 1.34 8.83
CA TYR A 46 -12.77 2.01 8.30
C TYR A 46 -12.73 2.16 6.77
N TYR A 47 -11.54 2.24 6.19
CA TYR A 47 -11.34 2.42 4.74
C TYR A 47 -11.22 1.10 3.98
N LEU A 48 -11.03 -0.03 4.68
CA LEU A 48 -10.78 -1.34 4.06
C LEU A 48 -11.85 -1.72 3.02
N ARG A 49 -13.13 -1.47 3.30
CA ARG A 49 -14.24 -1.78 2.37
C ARG A 49 -14.15 -1.08 1.02
N ARG A 50 -13.46 0.06 0.95
CA ARG A 50 -13.26 0.81 -0.29
C ARG A 50 -12.17 0.20 -1.17
N CYS A 51 -11.25 -0.56 -0.56
CA CYS A 51 -10.09 -1.21 -1.20
C CYS A 51 -10.33 -2.68 -1.57
N ALA A 52 -11.44 -3.27 -1.11
CA ALA A 52 -11.80 -4.67 -1.32
C ALA A 52 -12.36 -4.96 -2.72
#